data_AF-A0A3R6PZT0-F1
#
_entry.id   AF-A0A3R6PZT0-F1
#
_cell.length_a   1.000
_cell.length_b   1.000
_cell.length_c   1.000
_cell.angle_alpha   90.00
_cell.angle_beta   90.00
_cell.angle_gamma   90.00
#
_symmetry.space_group_name_H-M   'P 1'
#
loop_
_entity.id
_entity.type
_entity.pdbx_description
1 polymer ?
#
loop_
_entity_poly.entity_id
_entity_poly.type
_entity_poly.pdbx_seq_one_letter_code
_entity_poly.pdbx_strand_id
1 'polypeptide(L)'
;MIVIKVIHNNFSQNDLNKKVEVKPKFVHTFCDNCDSELEISEEDTHIGWLGASFVKCPCCGQESMVDELEGITLTKDNIDYPIHFNRTNKDLKNVVEIQKDEVIKEIQRGIDYFRTNKDEFCWYTYYGDLFVIIFRYEGDEEYFVLVTRDFYETYIPFEKGDYND
;
A
#
# COMPACT_ATOMS: atom_id res chain seq x y z
N MET A 1 -4.79 21.87 -44.81
CA MET A 1 -6.17 21.37 -44.61
C MET A 1 -6.30 20.08 -45.39
N ILE A 2 -6.39 18.93 -44.72
CA ILE A 2 -6.54 17.63 -45.39
C ILE A 2 -8.03 17.31 -45.43
N VAL A 3 -8.57 17.12 -46.63
CA VAL A 3 -9.96 16.68 -46.83
C VAL A 3 -9.92 15.18 -47.09
N ILE A 4 -10.33 14.39 -46.10
CA ILE A 4 -10.42 12.93 -46.23
C ILE A 4 -11.83 12.60 -46.72
N LYS A 5 -11.91 11.86 -47.83
CA LYS A 5 -13.17 11.41 -48.43
C LYS A 5 -13.32 9.90 -48.21
N VAL A 6 -14.33 9.49 -47.46
CA VAL A 6 -14.68 8.08 -47.28
C VAL A 6 -15.36 7.58 -48.55
N ILE A 7 -14.74 6.61 -49.23
CA ILE A 7 -15.21 6.09 -50.52
C ILE A 7 -16.08 4.85 -50.33
N HIS A 8 -15.89 4.14 -49.21
CA HIS A 8 -16.72 3.01 -48.80
C HIS A 8 -16.69 2.90 -47.27
N ASN A 9 -17.86 2.74 -46.64
CA ASN A 9 -17.99 2.65 -45.18
C ASN A 9 -18.43 1.24 -44.79
N ASN A 10 -17.53 0.47 -44.18
CA ASN A 10 -17.80 -0.87 -43.65
C ASN A 10 -18.22 -0.84 -42.16
N PHE A 11 -18.33 0.34 -41.56
CA PHE A 11 -18.72 0.48 -40.16
C PHE A 11 -20.23 0.22 -40.01
N SER A 12 -20.57 -0.84 -39.28
CA SER A 12 -21.94 -1.23 -38.98
C SER A 12 -22.37 -0.65 -37.64
N GLN A 13 -23.47 0.11 -37.60
CA GLN A 13 -24.08 0.56 -36.34
C GLN A 13 -24.53 -0.60 -35.43
N ASN A 14 -24.71 -1.81 -35.98
CA ASN A 14 -25.02 -2.99 -35.17
C ASN A 14 -23.84 -3.43 -34.28
N ASP A 15 -22.60 -3.02 -34.60
CA ASP A 15 -21.44 -3.29 -33.75
C ASP A 15 -21.31 -2.29 -32.58
N LEU A 16 -22.04 -1.17 -32.60
CA LEU A 16 -22.18 -0.27 -31.45
C LEU A 16 -23.13 -0.81 -30.38
N ASN A 17 -24.09 -1.67 -30.77
CA ASN A 17 -25.14 -2.20 -29.89
C ASN A 17 -24.92 -3.64 -29.45
N LYS A 18 -23.84 -4.30 -29.89
CA LYS A 18 -23.37 -5.50 -29.22
C LYS A 18 -22.79 -5.06 -27.88
N LYS A 19 -23.62 -5.08 -26.82
CA LYS A 19 -23.11 -5.31 -25.47
C LYS A 19 -22.26 -6.57 -25.59
N VAL A 20 -20.95 -6.41 -25.62
CA VAL A 20 -20.05 -7.52 -25.34
C VAL A 20 -20.41 -7.88 -23.90
N GLU A 21 -21.19 -8.94 -23.71
CA GLU A 21 -21.26 -9.59 -22.41
C GLU A 21 -19.84 -10.06 -22.14
N VAL A 22 -19.06 -9.21 -21.48
CA VAL A 22 -17.78 -9.57 -20.92
C VAL A 22 -18.13 -10.60 -19.86
N LYS A 23 -17.99 -11.88 -20.20
CA LYS A 23 -18.15 -12.94 -19.22
C LYS A 23 -17.18 -12.63 -18.07
N PRO A 24 -17.62 -12.72 -16.80
CA PRO A 24 -16.74 -12.49 -15.67
C PRO A 24 -15.52 -13.39 -15.82
N LYS A 25 -14.32 -12.83 -15.64
CA LYS A 25 -13.11 -13.61 -15.57
C LYS A 25 -13.11 -14.30 -14.20
N PHE A 26 -13.37 -15.59 -14.19
CA PHE A 26 -13.25 -16.39 -12.98
C PHE A 26 -11.79 -16.81 -12.78
N VAL A 27 -11.34 -16.79 -11.52
CA VAL A 27 -10.04 -17.27 -11.08
C VAL A 27 -10.22 -18.30 -9.97
N HIS A 28 -9.27 -19.24 -9.88
CA HIS A 28 -9.20 -20.19 -8.77
C HIS A 28 -8.14 -19.72 -7.79
N THR A 29 -8.50 -19.67 -6.51
CA THR A 29 -7.59 -19.31 -5.42
C THR A 29 -7.87 -20.18 -4.19
N PHE A 30 -7.06 -20.07 -3.15
CA PHE A 30 -7.22 -20.84 -1.91
C PHE A 30 -7.41 -19.91 -0.72
N CYS A 31 -8.26 -20.31 0.23
CA CYS A 31 -8.36 -19.58 1.49
C CYS A 31 -7.11 -19.81 2.35
N ASP A 32 -6.40 -18.73 2.69
CA ASP A 32 -5.17 -18.73 3.50
C ASP A 32 -5.33 -19.35 4.91
N ASN A 33 -6.58 -19.51 5.37
CA ASN A 33 -6.88 -19.99 6.72
C ASN A 33 -7.42 -21.43 6.78
N CYS A 34 -8.22 -21.86 5.79
CA CYS A 34 -8.86 -23.19 5.81
C CYS A 34 -8.62 -24.03 4.55
N ASP A 35 -7.71 -23.58 3.68
CA ASP A 35 -7.26 -24.28 2.46
C ASP A 35 -8.38 -24.66 1.49
N SER A 36 -9.54 -24.01 1.61
CA SER A 36 -10.67 -24.24 0.71
C SER A 36 -10.40 -23.60 -0.63
N GLU A 37 -10.60 -24.35 -1.72
CA GLU A 37 -10.49 -23.86 -3.08
C GLU A 37 -11.73 -23.02 -3.43
N LEU A 38 -11.52 -21.81 -3.95
CA LEU A 38 -12.55 -20.84 -4.29
C LEU A 38 -12.47 -20.52 -5.78
N GLU A 39 -13.61 -20.57 -6.47
CA GLU A 39 -13.77 -20.00 -7.81
C GLU A 39 -14.51 -18.65 -7.64
N ILE A 40 -13.84 -17.55 -8.01
CA ILE A 40 -14.34 -16.19 -7.74
C ILE A 40 -14.12 -15.27 -8.93
N SER A 41 -14.87 -14.17 -8.97
CA SER A 41 -14.72 -13.08 -9.93
C SER A 41 -14.31 -11.77 -9.23
N GLU A 42 -13.99 -10.73 -10.01
CA GLU A 42 -13.68 -9.40 -9.46
C GLU A 42 -14.83 -8.83 -8.60
N GLU A 43 -16.09 -9.14 -8.92
CA GLU A 43 -17.27 -8.68 -8.18
C GLU A 43 -17.39 -9.29 -6.78
N ASP A 44 -16.74 -10.43 -6.55
CA ASP A 44 -16.70 -11.13 -5.26
C ASP A 44 -15.59 -10.59 -4.34
N THR A 45 -14.74 -9.72 -4.87
CA THR A 45 -13.58 -9.16 -4.17
C THR A 45 -13.78 -7.72 -3.71
N HIS A 46 -12.92 -7.28 -2.80
CA HIS A 46 -12.80 -5.90 -2.39
C HIS A 46 -11.32 -5.52 -2.25
N ILE A 47 -11.04 -4.21 -2.31
CA ILE A 47 -9.69 -3.71 -2.08
C ILE A 47 -9.40 -3.66 -0.59
N GLY A 48 -8.31 -4.30 -0.19
CA GLY A 48 -7.88 -4.42 1.20
C GLY A 48 -6.45 -3.93 1.40
N TRP A 49 -5.70 -4.67 2.20
CA TRP A 49 -4.34 -4.32 2.63
C TRP A 49 -3.42 -3.94 1.46
N LEU A 50 -2.73 -2.79 1.59
CA LEU A 50 -1.81 -2.22 0.59
C LEU A 50 -2.42 -2.03 -0.82
N GLY A 51 -3.75 -1.97 -0.93
CA GLY A 51 -4.45 -1.87 -2.20
C GLY A 51 -4.63 -3.21 -2.94
N ALA A 52 -4.26 -4.34 -2.34
CA ALA A 52 -4.43 -5.66 -2.94
C ALA A 52 -5.91 -6.12 -2.95
N SER A 53 -6.23 -7.06 -3.82
CA SER A 53 -7.56 -7.66 -3.90
C SER A 53 -7.74 -8.74 -2.82
N PHE A 54 -8.86 -8.71 -2.11
CA PHE A 54 -9.22 -9.65 -1.05
C PHE A 54 -10.62 -10.23 -1.25
N VAL A 55 -10.77 -11.48 -0.84
CA VAL A 55 -12.06 -12.17 -0.77
C VAL A 55 -12.33 -12.65 0.65
N LYS A 56 -13.59 -12.57 1.06
CA LYS A 56 -14.04 -13.18 2.31
C LYS A 56 -14.45 -14.63 2.05
N CYS A 57 -13.73 -15.58 2.64
CA CYS A 57 -14.03 -17.00 2.47
C CYS A 57 -15.44 -17.33 3.01
N PRO A 58 -16.35 -17.90 2.21
CA PRO A 58 -17.70 -18.25 2.67
C PRO A 58 -17.70 -19.42 3.66
N CYS A 59 -16.62 -20.21 3.71
CA CYS A 59 -16.52 -21.39 4.58
C CYS A 59 -16.12 -21.03 6.02
N CYS A 60 -15.07 -20.20 6.20
CA CYS A 60 -14.55 -19.85 7.53
C CYS A 60 -14.75 -18.38 7.92
N GLY A 61 -15.20 -17.54 6.99
CA GLY A 61 -15.43 -16.11 7.21
C GLY A 61 -14.17 -15.24 7.32
N GLN A 62 -12.98 -15.82 7.15
CA GLN A 62 -11.71 -15.08 7.12
C GLN A 62 -11.44 -14.50 5.74
N GLU A 63 -10.60 -13.46 5.69
CA GLU A 63 -10.16 -12.86 4.43
C GLU A 63 -8.93 -13.59 3.89
N SER A 64 -8.80 -13.59 2.56
CA SER A 64 -7.64 -14.13 1.86
C SER A 64 -7.31 -13.21 0.69
N MET A 65 -6.02 -13.01 0.47
CA MET A 65 -5.54 -12.21 -0.66
C MET A 65 -5.74 -13.00 -1.95
N VAL A 66 -6.15 -12.32 -3.02
CA VAL A 66 -6.38 -12.93 -4.33
C VAL A 66 -5.28 -12.49 -5.29
N ASP A 67 -4.16 -13.22 -5.30
CA ASP A 67 -3.01 -12.90 -6.14
C ASP A 67 -3.32 -12.94 -7.65
N GLU A 68 -4.35 -13.70 -8.05
CA GLU A 68 -4.76 -13.85 -9.44
C GLU A 68 -5.48 -12.61 -10.01
N LEU A 69 -5.91 -11.69 -9.15
CA LEU A 69 -6.61 -10.46 -9.54
C LEU A 69 -5.77 -9.23 -9.18
N GLU A 70 -5.77 -8.25 -10.07
CA GLU A 70 -5.06 -7.00 -9.83
C GLU A 70 -5.75 -6.20 -8.70
N GLY A 71 -4.93 -5.65 -7.81
CA GLY A 71 -5.36 -4.64 -6.86
C GLY A 71 -5.42 -3.25 -7.51
N ILE A 72 -5.38 -2.21 -6.67
CA ILE A 72 -5.21 -0.83 -7.10
C ILE A 72 -3.79 -0.34 -6.84
N THR A 73 -3.31 0.55 -7.70
CA THR A 73 -2.18 1.41 -7.35
C THR A 73 -2.69 2.51 -6.43
N LEU A 74 -2.10 2.63 -5.24
CA LEU A 74 -2.42 3.70 -4.30
C LEU A 74 -1.97 5.06 -4.84
N THR A 75 -2.79 6.07 -4.65
CA THR A 75 -2.54 7.48 -4.98
C THR A 75 -3.02 8.38 -3.83
N LYS A 76 -2.67 9.66 -3.89
CA LYS A 76 -3.17 10.65 -2.91
C LYS A 76 -4.71 10.77 -2.88
N ASP A 77 -5.39 10.35 -3.94
CA ASP A 77 -6.84 10.54 -4.11
C ASP A 77 -7.66 9.28 -3.82
N ASN A 78 -7.03 8.10 -3.76
CA ASN A 78 -7.72 6.82 -3.51
C ASN A 78 -7.28 6.09 -2.23
N ILE A 79 -6.33 6.66 -1.48
CA ILE A 79 -5.87 6.06 -0.23
C ILE A 79 -6.95 6.13 0.85
N ASP A 80 -7.14 5.03 1.59
CA ASP A 80 -8.10 4.94 2.69
C ASP A 80 -7.43 4.35 3.94
N TYR A 81 -7.67 4.99 5.07
CA TYR A 81 -7.11 4.61 6.37
C TYR A 81 -8.19 3.95 7.24
N PRO A 82 -7.89 2.82 7.89
CA PRO A 82 -6.59 2.13 7.97
C PRO A 82 -6.39 1.04 6.91
N ILE A 83 -7.32 0.88 5.97
CA ILE A 83 -7.40 -0.29 5.08
C ILE A 83 -6.12 -0.51 4.28
N HIS A 84 -5.54 0.56 3.71
CA HIS A 84 -4.38 0.46 2.82
C HIS A 84 -3.03 0.51 3.55
N PHE A 85 -3.00 0.26 4.87
CA PHE A 85 -1.79 0.37 5.69
C PHE A 85 -1.41 -0.96 6.35
N ASN A 86 -0.11 -1.23 6.41
CA ASN A 86 0.44 -2.22 7.31
C ASN A 86 0.47 -1.64 8.73
N ARG A 87 -0.27 -2.25 9.65
CA ARG A 87 -0.19 -1.91 11.08
C ARG A 87 0.87 -2.80 11.72
N THR A 88 1.75 -2.21 12.52
CA THR A 88 2.72 -2.94 13.33
C THR A 88 2.50 -2.62 14.80
N ASN A 89 2.17 -3.63 15.61
CA ASN A 89 2.03 -3.54 17.06
C ASN A 89 2.31 -4.89 17.75
N LYS A 90 2.44 -4.87 19.08
CA LYS A 90 2.76 -6.06 19.89
C LYS A 90 1.71 -7.18 19.89
N ASP A 91 0.48 -6.90 19.46
CA ASP A 91 -0.61 -7.89 19.47
C ASP A 91 -0.61 -8.75 18.19
N LEU A 92 0.16 -8.34 17.18
CA LEU A 92 0.30 -9.08 15.93
C LEU A 92 1.29 -10.25 16.04
N LYS A 93 0.96 -11.33 15.34
CA LYS A 93 1.81 -12.51 15.25
C LYS A 93 3.16 -12.12 14.65
N ASN A 94 4.24 -12.51 15.31
CA ASN A 94 5.65 -12.24 14.93
C ASN A 94 6.17 -10.81 15.16
N VAL A 95 5.43 -9.93 15.85
CA VAL A 95 5.97 -8.63 16.28
C VAL A 95 6.59 -8.74 17.67
N VAL A 96 7.82 -8.23 17.83
CA VAL A 96 8.54 -8.24 19.11
C VAL A 96 8.47 -6.86 19.75
N GLU A 97 8.04 -6.80 21.01
CA GLU A 97 8.07 -5.57 21.80
C GLU A 97 9.52 -5.18 22.15
N ILE A 98 9.95 -4.01 21.68
CA ILE A 98 11.28 -3.49 21.93
C ILE A 98 11.37 -2.97 23.37
N GLN A 99 12.51 -3.13 24.03
CA GLN A 99 12.67 -2.71 25.43
C GLN A 99 13.09 -1.24 25.52
N LYS A 100 12.75 -0.58 26.65
CA LYS A 100 13.05 0.85 26.89
C LYS A 100 14.52 1.21 26.61
N ASP A 101 15.45 0.41 27.09
CA ASP A 101 16.87 0.70 26.94
C ASP A 101 17.32 0.67 25.48
N GLU A 102 16.69 -0.18 24.66
CA GLU A 102 16.98 -0.25 23.22
C GLU A 102 16.43 0.98 22.47
N VAL A 103 15.23 1.45 22.84
CA VAL A 103 14.68 2.72 22.33
C VAL A 103 15.65 3.87 22.59
N ILE A 104 16.21 3.95 23.81
CA ILE A 104 17.18 4.99 24.18
C ILE A 104 18.44 4.89 23.32
N LYS A 105 18.95 3.68 23.05
CA LYS A 105 20.13 3.48 22.20
C LYS A 105 19.89 3.95 20.78
N GLU A 106 18.73 3.66 20.18
CA GLU A 106 18.43 4.13 18.82
C GLU A 106 18.33 5.66 18.75
N ILE A 107 17.78 6.31 19.78
CA ILE A 107 17.76 7.78 19.86
C ILE A 107 19.19 8.33 19.92
N GLN A 108 20.05 7.77 20.77
CA GLN A 108 21.46 8.18 20.87
C GLN A 108 22.19 7.98 19.54
N ARG A 109 21.96 6.84 18.87
CA ARG A 109 22.53 6.53 17.56
C ARG A 109 22.13 7.54 16.49
N GLY A 110 20.85 7.94 16.44
CA GLY A 110 20.38 8.96 15.50
C GLY A 110 20.98 10.34 15.77
N ILE A 111 21.13 10.74 17.04
CA ILE A 111 21.82 12.00 17.40
C ILE A 111 23.30 11.94 17.00
N ASP A 112 23.99 10.82 17.26
CA ASP A 112 25.37 10.63 16.85
C ASP A 112 25.53 10.65 15.33
N TYR A 113 24.57 10.09 14.58
CA TYR A 113 24.53 10.19 13.12
C TYR A 113 24.53 11.65 12.64
N PHE A 114 23.70 12.52 13.20
CA PHE A 114 23.65 13.94 12.84
C PHE A 114 24.92 14.72 13.16
N ARG A 115 25.64 14.33 14.22
CA ARG A 115 26.93 14.96 14.57
C ARG A 115 27.97 14.76 13.47
N THR A 116 27.90 13.65 12.74
CA THR A 116 28.77 13.35 11.60
C THR A 116 28.17 13.83 10.27
N ASN A 117 26.85 13.82 10.14
CA ASN A 117 26.13 14.13 8.89
C ASN A 117 25.25 15.38 9.08
N LYS A 118 25.88 16.56 9.05
CA LYS A 118 25.20 17.83 9.36
C LYS A 118 24.17 18.23 8.30
N ASP A 119 24.36 17.83 7.05
CA ASP A 119 23.45 18.22 5.97
C ASP A 119 22.14 17.38 5.96
N GLU A 120 22.08 16.33 6.78
CA GLU A 120 20.90 15.48 6.91
C GLU A 120 19.84 16.14 7.80
N PHE A 121 18.60 16.14 7.30
CA PHE A 121 17.46 16.72 8.01
C PHE A 121 16.76 15.72 8.94
N CYS A 122 16.71 14.44 8.55
CA CYS A 122 15.97 13.41 9.28
C CYS A 122 16.75 12.10 9.38
N TRP A 123 16.50 11.35 10.44
CA TRP A 123 17.00 10.00 10.66
C TRP A 123 15.87 9.17 11.27
N TYR A 124 15.67 7.94 10.80
CA TYR A 124 14.66 7.06 11.36
C TYR A 124 15.08 5.60 11.35
N THR A 125 14.45 4.82 12.20
CA THR A 125 14.57 3.36 12.21
C THR A 125 13.25 2.74 12.69
N TYR A 126 12.97 1.53 12.23
CA TYR A 126 11.81 0.77 12.65
C TYR A 126 12.11 -0.72 12.66
N TYR A 127 11.68 -1.41 13.72
CA TYR A 127 11.77 -2.87 13.88
C TYR A 127 11.03 -3.32 15.14
N GLY A 128 10.56 -4.58 15.15
CA GLY A 128 9.67 -5.03 16.22
C GLY A 128 8.41 -4.16 16.24
N ASP A 129 8.00 -3.69 17.41
CA ASP A 129 6.94 -2.69 17.54
C ASP A 129 7.46 -1.24 17.44
N LEU A 130 8.77 -1.01 17.36
CA LEU A 130 9.35 0.33 17.44
C LEU A 130 9.34 1.04 16.09
N PHE A 131 8.90 2.30 16.10
CA PHE A 131 9.26 3.31 15.09
C PHE A 131 9.82 4.53 15.81
N VAL A 132 11.02 4.96 15.41
CA VAL A 132 11.68 6.20 15.86
C VAL A 132 12.00 7.05 14.65
N ILE A 133 11.64 8.33 14.69
CA ILE A 133 12.12 9.34 13.75
C ILE A 133 12.63 10.55 14.53
N ILE A 134 13.76 11.09 14.07
CA ILE A 134 14.43 12.24 14.65
C ILE A 134 14.64 13.27 13.54
N PHE A 135 14.24 14.50 13.82
CA PHE A 135 14.52 15.65 12.97
C PHE A 135 15.59 16.53 13.61
N ARG A 136 16.51 17.05 12.78
CA ARG A 136 17.51 18.04 13.17
C ARG A 136 17.06 19.42 12.73
N TYR A 137 16.68 20.27 13.68
CA TYR A 137 16.31 21.66 13.42
C TYR A 137 17.47 22.58 13.78
N GLU A 138 18.33 22.88 12.79
CA GLU A 138 19.50 23.73 13.01
C GLU A 138 19.12 25.15 13.43
N GLY A 139 18.02 25.70 12.90
CA GLY A 139 17.57 27.06 13.24
C GLY A 139 17.15 27.23 14.71
N ASP A 140 16.59 26.17 15.31
CA ASP A 140 16.10 26.16 16.69
C ASP A 140 17.10 25.48 17.65
N GLU A 141 18.26 25.05 17.13
CA GLU A 141 19.32 24.33 17.86
C GLU A 141 18.83 23.08 18.63
N GLU A 142 17.82 22.38 18.10
CA GLU A 142 17.20 21.24 18.77
C GLU A 142 17.00 20.00 17.88
N TYR A 143 16.83 18.86 18.54
CA TYR A 143 16.37 17.62 17.92
C TYR A 143 14.92 17.36 18.32
N PHE A 144 14.05 17.16 17.34
CA PHE A 144 12.68 16.71 17.59
C PHE A 144 12.60 15.19 17.42
N VAL A 145 12.30 14.48 18.51
CA VAL A 145 12.28 13.01 18.55
C VAL A 145 10.84 12.53 18.70
N LEU A 146 10.39 11.70 17.77
CA LEU A 146 9.10 11.00 17.84
C LEU A 146 9.33 9.50 17.98
N VAL A 147 8.60 8.89 18.90
CA VAL A 147 8.63 7.44 19.16
C VAL A 147 7.19 6.93 19.22
N THR A 148 6.91 5.86 18.47
CA THR A 148 5.64 5.14 18.58
C THR A 148 5.87 3.63 18.59
N ARG A 149 4.89 2.92 19.14
CA ARG A 149 4.84 1.44 19.23
C ARG A 149 3.68 0.79 18.49
N ASP A 150 2.82 1.62 17.93
CA ASP A 150 1.67 1.22 17.14
C ASP A 150 1.65 2.18 15.97
N PHE A 151 2.19 1.74 14.84
CA PHE A 151 2.35 2.56 13.66
C PHE A 151 1.78 1.88 12.44
N TYR A 152 1.37 2.73 11.51
CA TYR A 152 0.79 2.36 10.24
C TYR A 152 1.71 2.87 9.15
N GLU A 153 2.11 2.00 8.23
CA GLU A 153 2.96 2.35 7.11
C GLU A 153 2.36 1.88 5.79
N THR A 154 2.64 2.63 4.73
CA THR A 154 2.29 2.27 3.35
C THR A 154 3.20 3.02 2.40
N TYR A 155 3.17 2.63 1.13
CA TYR A 155 3.93 3.28 0.07
C TYR A 155 2.98 3.76 -1.03
N ILE A 156 3.10 5.03 -1.38
CA ILE A 156 2.41 5.64 -2.53
C ILE A 156 3.47 5.97 -3.58
N PRO A 157 3.41 5.40 -4.78
CA PRO A 157 4.33 5.75 -5.86
C PRO A 157 4.21 7.22 -6.27
N PHE A 158 5.32 7.81 -6.73
CA PHE A 158 5.32 9.15 -7.28
C PHE A 158 4.47 9.23 -8.56
N GLU A 159 3.71 10.32 -8.68
CA GLU A 159 2.99 10.68 -9.87
C GLU A 159 3.87 11.57 -10.77
N LYS A 160 3.41 11.82 -11.99
CA LYS A 160 4.16 12.63 -12.97
C LYS A 160 4.53 14.02 -12.41
N GLY A 161 3.68 14.63 -11.59
CA GLY A 161 3.90 15.96 -11.02
C GLY A 161 4.97 16.04 -9.93
N ASP A 162 5.41 14.90 -9.38
CA ASP A 162 6.43 14.85 -8.32
C ASP A 162 7.86 14.89 -8.88
N TYR A 163 8.02 14.65 -10.18
CA TYR A 163 9.29 14.79 -10.87
C TYR A 163 9.50 16.25 -11.27
N ASN A 164 10.70 16.78 -11.01
CA ASN A 164 11.10 18.07 -11.53
C ASN A 164 11.36 17.93 -13.04
N ASP A 165 10.39 18.30 -13.87
CA ASP A 165 10.58 18.51 -15.32
C ASP A 165 11.50 19.71 -15.59
#